data_AF-A0A7W7NZC8-F1
#
_entry.id   AF-A0A7W7NZC8-F1
#
_cell.length_a   1.000
_cell.length_b   1.000
_cell.length_c   1.000
_cell.angle_alpha   90.00
_cell.angle_beta   90.00
_cell.angle_gamma   90.00
#
_symmetry.space_group_name_H-M   'P 1'
#
loop_
_entity.id
_entity.type
_entity.pdbx_description
1 polymer ?
#
loop_
_entity_poly.entity_id
_entity_poly.type
_entity_poly.pdbx_seq_one_letter_code
_entity_poly.pdbx_strand_id
1 'polypeptide(L)' 'MESYYRDQATLCAEQAASTTLPNVIDRCRRSEAAWLAMAERAARHNQIKAALRA' A
#
# COMPACT_ATOMS: atom_id res chain seq x y z
N MET A 1 0.99 11.24 2.96
CA MET A 1 0.33 10.10 3.63
C MET A 1 0.03 9.00 2.62
N GLU A 2 -0.65 9.31 1.50
CA GLU A 2 -0.79 8.34 0.39
C GLU A 2 0.56 7.81 -0.11
N SER A 3 1.53 8.69 -0.41
CA SER A 3 2.87 8.31 -0.87
C SER A 3 3.54 7.31 0.08
N TYR A 4 3.54 7.60 1.38
CA TYR A 4 4.09 6.71 2.40
C TYR A 4 3.47 5.30 2.37
N TYR A 5 2.15 5.18 2.21
CA TYR A 5 1.51 3.87 2.10
C TYR A 5 1.93 3.14 0.82
N ARG A 6 2.13 3.86 -0.30
CA ARG A 6 2.67 3.26 -1.53
C ARG A 6 4.12 2.81 -1.35
N ASP A 7 4.95 3.59 -0.67
CA ASP A 7 6.33 3.20 -0.37
C ASP A 7 6.39 1.93 0.47
N GLN A 8 5.52 1.80 1.49
CA GLN A 8 5.41 0.58 2.28
C GLN A 8 4.94 -0.64 1.46
N ALA A 9 4.00 -0.44 0.53
CA ALA A 9 3.57 -1.50 -0.39
C ALA A 9 4.74 -1.97 -1.27
N THR A 10 5.50 -1.04 -1.85
CA THR A 10 6.70 -1.35 -2.65
C THR A 10 7.72 -2.14 -1.85
N LEU A 11 8.03 -1.72 -0.62
CA LEU A 11 8.96 -2.45 0.26
C LEU A 11 8.49 -3.88 0.55
N CYS A 12 7.18 -4.09 0.75
CA CYS A 12 6.63 -5.43 0.95
C CYS A 12 6.75 -6.29 -0.31
N ALA A 13 6.53 -5.71 -1.50
CA ALA A 13 6.69 -6.40 -2.78
C ALA A 13 8.16 -6.80 -3.02
N GLU A 14 9.11 -5.92 -2.73
CA GLU A 14 10.56 -6.19 -2.82
C GLU A 14 11.01 -7.29 -1.86
N GLN A 15 10.48 -7.29 -0.63
CA GLN A 15 10.73 -8.35 0.35
C GLN A 15 10.15 -9.70 -0.10
N ALA A 16 8.94 -9.71 -0.69
CA ALA A 16 8.36 -10.91 -1.25
C ALA A 16 9.17 -11.46 -2.44
N ALA A 17 9.75 -10.58 -3.26
CA ALA A 17 10.57 -10.96 -4.41
C ALA A 17 11.97 -11.47 -4.03
N SER A 18 12.52 -11.00 -2.91
CA SER A 18 13.88 -11.34 -2.46
C SER A 18 13.95 -12.61 -1.61
N THR A 19 12.83 -13.09 -1.07
CA THR A 19 12.78 -14.31 -0.24
C THR A 19 12.26 -15.51 -1.02
N THR A 20 12.68 -16.71 -0.62
CA THR A 20 12.20 -17.99 -1.18
C THR A 20 11.26 -18.73 -0.24
N LEU A 21 11.08 -18.24 1.00
CA LEU A 21 10.25 -18.88 2.02
C LEU A 21 8.76 -18.59 1.76
N PRO A 22 7.92 -19.60 1.44
CA PRO A 22 6.54 -19.36 1.01
C PRO A 22 5.68 -18.62 2.03
N ASN A 23 5.88 -18.90 3.32
CA ASN A 23 5.17 -18.24 4.42
C ASN A 23 5.54 -16.76 4.56
N VAL A 24 6.79 -16.40 4.24
CA VAL A 24 7.23 -15.00 4.25
C VAL A 24 6.66 -14.25 3.05
N ILE A 25 6.67 -14.88 1.86
CA ILE A 25 6.05 -14.32 0.65
C ILE A 25 4.58 -14.01 0.88
N ASP A 26 3.80 -14.95 1.42
CA ASP A 26 2.38 -14.75 1.71
C ASP A 26 2.16 -13.59 2.68
N ARG A 27 2.94 -13.54 3.77
CA ARG A 27 2.87 -12.44 4.74
C ARG A 27 3.15 -11.09 4.08
N CYS A 28 4.22 -10.99 3.28
CA CYS A 28 4.59 -9.77 2.58
C CYS A 28 3.50 -9.33 1.60
N ARG A 29 2.93 -10.23 0.81
CA ARG A 29 1.83 -9.92 -0.12
C ARG A 29 0.56 -9.46 0.60
N ARG A 30 0.23 -10.05 1.75
CA ARG A 30 -0.90 -9.60 2.58
C ARG A 30 -0.66 -8.20 3.15
N SER A 31 0.56 -7.91 3.59
CA SER A 31 0.94 -6.56 4.04
C SER A 31 0.91 -5.55 2.90
N GLU A 32 1.44 -5.89 1.72
CA GLU A 32 1.36 -5.07 0.51
C GLU A 32 -0.10 -4.69 0.19
N ALA A 33 -1.00 -5.67 0.15
CA ALA A 33 -2.42 -5.43 -0.12
C ALA A 33 -3.06 -4.48 0.92
N ALA A 34 -2.72 -4.63 2.20
CA ALA A 34 -3.22 -3.75 3.26
C ALA A 34 -2.71 -2.31 3.08
N TRP A 35 -1.44 -2.13 2.71
CA TRP A 35 -0.87 -0.82 2.44
C TRP A 35 -1.49 -0.16 1.22
N LEU A 36 -1.72 -0.90 0.14
CA LEU A 36 -2.42 -0.40 -1.05
C LEU A 36 -3.85 0.05 -0.72
N ALA A 37 -4.61 -0.72 0.07
CA ALA A 37 -5.94 -0.33 0.50
C ALA A 37 -5.93 0.99 1.31
N MET A 38 -4.91 1.20 2.14
CA MET A 38 -4.73 2.46 2.89
C MET A 38 -4.34 3.63 1.99
N ALA A 39 -3.48 3.40 0.98
CA ALA A 39 -3.15 4.41 -0.03
C ALA A 39 -4.41 4.85 -0.79
N GLU A 40 -5.22 3.90 -1.25
CA GLU A 40 -6.48 4.19 -1.94
C GLU A 40 -7.46 4.95 -1.04
N ARG A 41 -7.59 4.56 0.23
CA ARG A 41 -8.45 5.29 1.18
C ARG A 41 -7.98 6.74 1.36
N ALA A 42 -6.68 6.96 1.48
CA ALA A 42 -6.10 8.30 1.59
C ALA A 42 -6.34 9.13 0.31
N ALA A 43 -6.17 8.53 -0.86
CA ALA A 43 -6.43 9.15 -2.15
C ALA A 43 -7.90 9.59 -2.28
N ARG A 44 -8.85 8.70 -1.95
CA ARG A 44 -10.30 9.01 -1.96
C ARG A 44 -10.64 10.19 -1.05
N HIS A 45 -10.08 10.23 0.16
CA HIS A 45 -10.28 11.37 1.06
C HIS A 45 -9.76 12.69 0.48
N ASN A 46 -8.60 12.67 -0.18
CA ASN A 46 -8.05 13.87 -0.83
C ASN A 46 -8.94 14.33 -2.00
N GLN A 47 -9.44 13.40 -2.80
CA GLN A 47 -10.35 13.70 -3.91
C GLN A 47 -11.65 14.35 -3.42
N ILE A 48 -12.28 13.80 -2.38
CA ILE A 48 -13.50 14.37 -1.78
C ILE A 48 -13.23 15.78 -1.27
N LYS A 49 -12.11 15.99 -0.56
CA LYS A 49 -11.74 17.33 -0.08
C LYS A 49 -11.48 18.33 -1.20
N ALA A 50 -10.88 17.89 -2.32
CA ALA A 50 -10.67 18.74 -3.48
C ALA A 50 -12.00 19.11 -4.15
N ALA A 51 -12.91 18.14 -4.31
CA ALA A 51 -14.23 18.35 -4.89
C ALA A 51 -15.11 19.31 -4.06
N LEU A 52 -15.00 19.29 -2.72
CA LEU A 52 -15.71 20.21 -1.83
C LEU A 52 -15.14 21.64 -1.84
N ARG A 53 -13.95 21.85 -2.41
CA ARG A 53 -13.27 23.16 -2.47
C ARG A 53 -13.32 23.80 -3.87
N ALA A 54 -13.84 23.08 -4.86
CA ALA A 54 -14.05 23.56 -6.22
C ALA A 54 -15.46 24.18 -6.34
#